data_AF-A0A9D5ZPX2-F1
#
_entry.id   AF-A0A9D5ZPX2-F1
#
_cell.length_a   1.000
_cell.length_b   1.000
_cell.length_c   1.000
_cell.angle_alpha   90.00
_cell.angle_beta   90.00
_cell.angle_gamma   90.00
#
_symmetry.space_group_name_H-M   'P 1'
#
loop_
_entity.id
_entity.type
_entity.pdbx_description
1 polymer ?
#
loop_
_entity_poly.entity_id
_entity_poly.type
_entity_poly.pdbx_seq_one_letter_code
_entity_poly.pdbx_strand_id
1 'polypeptide(L)'
;YLGLPIKQIPLLFGLNVNNAIDNINKTIFKPKLISSKNIDKKTIDMQTLFIFIYKNLLAKNLENYKRFVEKVDSICIKIEKSYGNYISCKKGCAKCCMAISLFPIEAVSISLAIQSLSKKEIKNIRNRVKKSKDNYTCPLIEDNICLLYDNRPIICRTHGLPILINQDGETKIDCCPLNFDGINNFPKDAIISLDNLNTIFVAINKVFVTEFSSIVNLPERIHIREAIFMEIKLSKE
;
A
#
# COMPACT_ATOMS: atom_id res chain seq x y z
N TYR A 1 0.08 -13.59 -16.19
CA TYR A 1 -0.99 -13.14 -17.10
C TYR A 1 -2.33 -13.29 -16.40
N LEU A 2 -2.73 -12.27 -15.63
CA LEU A 2 -4.15 -12.04 -15.30
C LEU A 2 -4.60 -10.90 -16.20
N GLY A 3 -4.66 -11.18 -17.51
CA GLY A 3 -5.25 -10.28 -18.48
C GLY A 3 -6.75 -10.45 -18.39
N LEU A 4 -7.46 -9.49 -17.80
CA LEU A 4 -8.91 -9.49 -17.79
C LEU A 4 -9.41 -9.25 -19.22
N PRO A 5 -10.27 -10.13 -19.78
CA PRO A 5 -10.83 -9.92 -21.11
C PRO A 5 -11.83 -8.77 -21.09
N ILE A 6 -11.51 -7.72 -21.84
CA ILE A 6 -12.25 -6.46 -22.03
C ILE A 6 -13.71 -6.65 -22.55
N LYS A 7 -14.13 -7.87 -22.88
CA LYS A 7 -15.36 -8.14 -23.66
C LYS A 7 -16.67 -8.30 -22.89
N GLN A 8 -16.70 -8.26 -21.55
CA GLN A 8 -17.95 -8.48 -20.78
C GLN A 8 -18.44 -7.27 -19.96
N ILE A 9 -17.76 -6.13 -20.05
CA ILE A 9 -18.02 -4.94 -19.21
C ILE A 9 -19.31 -4.14 -19.56
N PRO A 10 -19.88 -4.15 -20.78
CA PRO A 10 -21.00 -3.22 -21.08
C PRO A 10 -22.34 -3.53 -20.39
N LEU A 11 -22.53 -4.69 -19.76
CA LEU A 11 -23.85 -5.09 -19.25
C LEU A 11 -24.13 -4.69 -17.78
N LEU A 12 -23.13 -4.27 -17.01
CA LEU A 12 -23.26 -4.18 -15.54
C LEU A 12 -23.52 -2.80 -14.96
N PHE A 13 -23.42 -1.73 -15.74
CA PHE A 13 -23.60 -0.38 -15.22
C PHE A 13 -24.60 0.42 -16.06
N GLY A 14 -25.88 0.31 -15.69
CA GLY A 14 -26.91 1.30 -16.00
C GLY A 14 -26.67 2.65 -15.29
N LEU A 15 -25.43 3.14 -15.34
CA LEU A 15 -25.05 4.43 -14.78
C LEU A 15 -25.30 5.51 -15.85
N ASN A 16 -26.32 6.33 -15.60
CA ASN A 16 -26.55 7.56 -16.35
C ASN A 16 -25.31 8.47 -16.19
N VAL A 17 -24.51 8.55 -17.25
CA VAL A 17 -23.18 9.18 -17.32
C VAL A 17 -23.16 10.62 -16.78
N ASN A 18 -24.29 11.33 -16.89
CA ASN A 18 -24.40 12.72 -16.45
C ASN A 18 -24.29 12.88 -14.92
N ASN A 19 -24.83 11.96 -14.12
CA ASN A 19 -24.78 12.06 -12.65
C ASN A 19 -23.39 11.73 -12.06
N ALA A 20 -22.59 10.91 -12.75
CA ALA A 20 -21.25 10.54 -12.28
C ALA A 20 -20.26 11.70 -12.46
N ILE A 21 -20.39 12.48 -13.53
CA ILE A 21 -19.55 13.64 -13.83
C ILE A 21 -19.76 14.76 -12.79
N ASP A 22 -21.01 15.00 -12.38
CA ASP A 22 -21.34 16.09 -11.44
C ASP A 22 -20.87 15.83 -10.01
N ASN A 23 -20.82 14.57 -9.56
CA ASN A 23 -20.33 14.21 -8.23
C ASN A 23 -18.79 14.25 -8.12
N ILE A 24 -18.07 14.00 -9.22
CA ILE A 24 -16.60 14.06 -9.26
C ILE A 24 -16.11 15.52 -9.11
N ASN A 25 -16.84 16.50 -9.63
CA ASN A 25 -16.47 17.91 -9.56
C ASN A 25 -16.52 18.53 -8.15
N LYS A 26 -17.14 17.86 -7.16
CA LYS A 26 -17.34 18.40 -5.80
C LYS A 26 -16.25 18.02 -4.78
N THR A 27 -15.31 17.12 -5.12
CA THR A 27 -14.41 16.52 -4.12
C THR A 27 -12.95 16.99 -4.28
N ILE A 28 -12.63 18.13 -3.66
CA ILE A 28 -11.36 18.66 -3.07
C ILE A 28 -10.00 18.49 -3.78
N PHE A 29 -9.84 17.68 -4.82
CA PHE A 29 -8.66 17.68 -5.68
C PHE A 29 -9.00 18.49 -6.95
N LYS A 30 -8.33 19.64 -7.14
CA LYS A 30 -8.22 20.30 -8.44
C LYS A 30 -6.93 19.80 -9.13
N PRO A 31 -6.88 18.62 -9.77
CA PRO A 31 -6.07 18.55 -10.98
C PRO A 31 -6.73 19.53 -11.96
N LYS A 32 -5.98 20.20 -12.84
CA LYS A 32 -6.55 21.09 -13.87
C LYS A 32 -7.64 20.33 -14.64
N LEU A 33 -8.89 20.49 -14.22
CA LEU A 33 -10.07 20.07 -14.94
C LEU A 33 -10.10 20.96 -16.19
N ILE A 34 -10.16 20.32 -17.35
CA ILE A 34 -10.50 21.00 -18.58
C ILE A 34 -11.83 21.70 -18.31
N SER A 35 -11.83 23.03 -18.42
CA SER A 35 -13.02 23.86 -18.35
C SER A 35 -14.12 23.24 -19.20
N SER A 36 -15.28 22.99 -18.60
CA SER A 36 -16.49 22.45 -19.26
C SER A 36 -16.96 23.29 -20.45
N LYS A 37 -16.33 24.45 -20.72
CA LYS A 37 -16.65 25.30 -21.86
C LYS A 37 -16.07 24.85 -23.20
N ASN A 38 -15.22 23.82 -23.26
CA ASN A 38 -14.64 23.31 -24.53
C ASN A 38 -14.54 21.77 -24.58
N ILE A 39 -15.49 21.04 -23.98
CA ILE A 39 -15.65 19.62 -24.31
C ILE A 39 -16.49 19.59 -25.59
N ASP A 40 -15.79 19.61 -26.73
CA ASP A 40 -16.38 19.17 -27.99
C ASP A 40 -17.12 17.86 -27.73
N LYS A 41 -18.36 17.72 -28.22
CA LYS A 41 -19.20 16.51 -28.15
C LYS A 41 -18.58 15.34 -28.94
N LYS A 42 -17.31 15.03 -28.73
CA LYS A 42 -16.67 13.79 -29.14
C LYS A 42 -17.09 12.72 -28.15
N THR A 43 -17.79 11.72 -28.66
CA THR A 43 -18.18 10.50 -27.94
C THR A 43 -16.98 9.95 -27.18
N ILE A 44 -16.98 10.06 -25.85
CA ILE A 44 -15.96 9.41 -25.01
C ILE A 44 -16.26 7.92 -25.11
N ASP A 45 -15.32 7.13 -25.63
CA ASP A 45 -15.50 5.68 -25.70
C ASP A 45 -15.58 5.08 -24.29
N MET A 46 -16.36 4.01 -24.14
CA MET A 46 -16.61 3.37 -22.85
C MET A 46 -15.33 2.87 -22.15
N GLN A 47 -14.26 2.55 -22.90
CA GLN A 47 -12.99 2.14 -22.29
C GLN A 47 -12.27 3.35 -21.66
N THR A 48 -12.27 4.50 -22.33
CA THR A 48 -11.72 5.74 -21.76
C THR A 48 -12.46 6.15 -20.50
N LEU A 49 -13.80 6.09 -20.51
CA LEU A 49 -14.62 6.42 -19.33
C LEU A 49 -14.35 5.45 -18.17
N PHE A 50 -14.27 4.14 -18.45
CA PHE A 50 -13.95 3.13 -17.45
C PHE A 50 -12.56 3.34 -16.83
N ILE A 51 -11.53 3.57 -17.65
CA ILE A 51 -10.17 3.86 -17.18
C ILE A 51 -10.17 5.12 -16.30
N PHE A 52 -10.91 6.16 -16.70
CA PHE A 52 -11.02 7.38 -15.92
C PHE A 52 -11.69 7.13 -14.56
N ILE A 53 -12.83 6.43 -14.52
CA ILE A 53 -13.53 6.09 -13.27
C ILE A 53 -12.64 5.23 -12.37
N TYR A 54 -12.01 4.18 -12.92
CA TYR A 54 -11.12 3.27 -12.20
C TYR A 54 -9.93 4.02 -11.58
N LYS A 55 -9.30 4.93 -12.33
CA LYS A 55 -8.22 5.78 -11.82
C LYS A 55 -8.65 6.65 -10.65
N ASN A 56 -9.81 7.31 -10.77
CA ASN A 56 -10.30 8.18 -9.72
C ASN A 56 -10.68 7.39 -8.47
N LEU A 57 -11.32 6.23 -8.64
CA LEU A 57 -11.64 5.30 -7.55
C LEU A 57 -10.37 4.84 -6.83
N LEU A 58 -9.35 4.43 -7.60
CA LEU A 58 -8.06 4.00 -7.05
C LEU A 58 -7.33 5.13 -6.32
N ALA A 59 -7.28 6.32 -6.90
CA ALA A 59 -6.67 7.49 -6.28
C ALA A 59 -7.34 7.83 -4.94
N LYS A 60 -8.68 7.87 -4.91
CA LYS A 60 -9.47 8.15 -3.70
C LYS A 60 -9.21 7.12 -2.59
N ASN A 61 -9.23 5.83 -2.90
CA ASN A 61 -9.05 4.82 -1.86
C ASN A 61 -7.61 4.77 -1.34
N LEU A 62 -6.63 4.96 -2.23
CA LEU A 62 -5.23 5.04 -1.81
C LEU A 62 -4.94 6.28 -0.97
N GLU A 63 -5.69 7.37 -1.12
CA GLU A 63 -5.56 8.56 -0.26
C GLU A 63 -5.82 8.24 1.22
N ASN A 64 -6.86 7.45 1.53
CA ASN A 64 -7.13 7.03 2.91
C ASN A 64 -5.98 6.20 3.49
N TYR A 65 -5.41 5.31 2.68
CA TYR A 65 -4.24 4.53 3.08
C TYR A 65 -2.99 5.39 3.27
N LYS A 66 -2.73 6.34 2.37
CA LYS A 66 -1.59 7.25 2.48
C LYS A 66 -1.64 8.08 3.76
N ARG A 67 -2.81 8.64 4.11
CA ARG A 67 -3.01 9.36 5.37
C ARG A 67 -2.77 8.47 6.59
N PHE A 68 -3.17 7.21 6.52
CA PHE A 68 -2.89 6.24 7.57
C PHE A 68 -1.39 5.94 7.69
N VAL A 69 -0.70 5.73 6.56
CA VAL A 69 0.76 5.59 6.51
C VAL A 69 1.46 6.81 7.11
N GLU A 70 1.07 8.03 6.75
CA GLU A 70 1.62 9.28 7.30
C GLU A 70 1.43 9.37 8.82
N LYS A 71 0.27 8.91 9.33
CA LYS A 71 0.01 8.87 10.77
C LYS A 71 0.92 7.87 11.47
N VAL A 72 1.11 6.68 10.90
CA VAL A 72 2.02 5.65 11.43
C VAL A 72 3.47 6.14 11.39
N ASP A 73 3.89 6.76 10.29
CA ASP A 73 5.23 7.36 10.18
C ASP A 73 5.45 8.44 11.22
N SER A 74 4.45 9.31 11.47
CA SER A 74 4.53 10.34 12.50
C SER A 74 4.74 9.75 13.90
N ILE A 75 4.11 8.61 14.20
CA ILE A 75 4.31 7.88 15.46
C ILE A 75 5.73 7.34 15.53
N CYS A 76 6.19 6.64 14.48
CA CYS A 76 7.53 6.06 14.42
C CYS A 76 8.62 7.13 14.56
N ILE A 77 8.51 8.23 13.81
CA ILE A 77 9.44 9.36 13.86
C ILE A 77 9.48 9.99 15.26
N LYS A 78 8.33 10.09 15.95
CA LYS A 78 8.30 10.63 17.32
C LYS A 78 9.10 9.72 18.27
N ILE A 79 8.91 8.41 18.17
CA ILE A 79 9.63 7.41 18.97
C ILE A 79 11.13 7.48 18.67
N GLU A 80 11.51 7.49 17.38
CA GLU A 80 12.90 7.61 16.92
C GLU A 80 13.57 8.89 17.43
N LYS A 81 12.85 10.03 17.43
CA LYS A 81 13.38 11.29 17.95
C LYS A 81 13.57 11.27 19.48
N SER A 82 12.62 10.71 20.21
CA SER A 82 12.70 10.66 21.69
C SER A 82 13.70 9.62 22.19
N TYR A 83 13.88 8.52 21.47
CA TYR A 83 14.63 7.34 21.93
C TYR A 83 15.72 6.88 20.96
N GLY A 84 16.20 7.76 20.08
CA GLY A 84 17.16 7.41 19.03
C GLY A 84 18.44 6.73 19.52
N ASN A 85 18.92 7.06 20.74
CA ASN A 85 20.07 6.40 21.36
C ASN A 85 19.83 4.91 21.70
N TYR A 86 18.56 4.51 21.77
CA TYR A 86 18.13 3.13 22.02
C TYR A 86 17.63 2.44 20.75
N ILE A 87 17.66 3.07 19.58
CA ILE A 87 17.09 2.53 18.35
C ILE A 87 18.19 2.36 17.29
N SER A 88 18.51 1.10 17.00
CA SER A 88 19.41 0.69 15.92
C SER A 88 18.71 0.63 14.55
N CYS A 89 17.39 0.42 14.54
CA CYS A 89 16.61 0.30 13.30
C CYS A 89 16.57 1.63 12.52
N LYS A 90 17.00 1.59 11.25
CA LYS A 90 16.99 2.72 10.31
C LYS A 90 17.20 2.21 8.89
N LYS A 91 17.13 3.10 7.88
CA LYS A 91 17.50 2.78 6.49
C LYS A 91 18.90 2.18 6.45
N GLY A 92 19.04 1.00 5.84
CA GLY A 92 20.28 0.21 5.86
C GLY A 92 20.31 -0.93 6.89
N CYS A 93 19.36 -0.98 7.84
CA CYS A 93 19.16 -2.16 8.68
C CYS A 93 18.26 -3.17 7.95
N ALA A 94 18.82 -4.33 7.56
CA ALA A 94 18.11 -5.32 6.74
C ALA A 94 17.95 -6.71 7.39
N LYS A 95 18.42 -6.89 8.64
CA LYS A 95 18.46 -8.21 9.30
C LYS A 95 17.09 -8.89 9.42
N CYS A 96 16.02 -8.11 9.60
CA CYS A 96 14.64 -8.60 9.74
C CYS A 96 13.82 -8.45 8.45
N CYS A 97 14.43 -8.06 7.33
CA CYS A 97 13.70 -7.78 6.10
C CYS A 97 13.33 -9.08 5.38
N MET A 98 12.20 -9.63 5.77
CA MET A 98 11.61 -10.82 5.18
C MET A 98 10.45 -10.49 4.23
N ALA A 99 10.15 -11.41 3.32
CA ALA A 99 8.95 -11.35 2.52
C ALA A 99 7.74 -11.57 3.44
N ILE A 100 6.70 -10.77 3.21
CA ILE A 100 5.53 -10.71 4.06
C ILE A 100 4.24 -10.85 3.24
N SER A 101 3.17 -11.14 3.97
CA SER A 101 1.81 -11.16 3.45
C SER A 101 1.15 -9.81 3.66
N LEU A 102 0.62 -9.22 2.59
CA LEU A 102 0.08 -7.86 2.53
C LEU A 102 -1.44 -7.89 2.49
N PHE A 103 -2.08 -6.85 3.03
CA PHE A 103 -3.46 -6.58 2.64
C PHE A 103 -3.54 -6.13 1.17
N PRO A 104 -4.67 -6.37 0.47
CA PRO A 104 -4.89 -5.96 -0.91
C PRO A 104 -4.52 -4.51 -1.20
N ILE A 105 -4.88 -3.58 -0.32
CA ILE A 105 -4.57 -2.17 -0.49
C ILE A 105 -3.06 -1.88 -0.49
N GLU A 106 -2.26 -2.60 0.31
CA GLU A 106 -0.80 -2.47 0.31
C GLU A 106 -0.18 -3.13 -0.90
N ALA A 107 -0.67 -4.29 -1.31
CA ALA A 107 -0.17 -4.96 -2.51
C ALA A 107 -0.35 -4.08 -3.75
N VAL A 108 -1.49 -3.39 -3.83
CA VAL A 108 -1.78 -2.39 -4.86
C VAL A 108 -0.85 -1.19 -4.75
N SER A 109 -0.67 -0.63 -3.54
CA SER A 109 0.26 0.48 -3.29
C SER A 109 1.71 0.12 -3.69
N ILE A 110 2.18 -1.08 -3.32
CA ILE A 110 3.50 -1.61 -3.67
C ILE A 110 3.64 -1.79 -5.17
N SER A 111 2.64 -2.39 -5.84
CA SER A 111 2.65 -2.55 -7.30
C SER A 111 2.78 -1.22 -8.02
N LEU A 112 2.03 -0.18 -7.58
CA LEU A 112 2.14 1.16 -8.16
C LEU A 112 3.51 1.80 -7.91
N ALA A 113 4.06 1.65 -6.71
CA ALA A 113 5.41 2.14 -6.39
C ALA A 113 6.48 1.44 -7.25
N ILE A 114 6.37 0.12 -7.47
CA ILE A 114 7.27 -0.63 -8.39
C ILE A 114 7.16 -0.09 -9.81
N GLN A 115 5.96 0.21 -10.29
CA GLN A 115 5.76 0.74 -11.64
C GLN A 115 6.37 2.13 -11.84
N SER A 116 6.63 2.88 -10.75
CA SER A 116 7.36 4.15 -10.82
C SER A 116 8.89 4.01 -10.88
N LEU A 117 9.43 2.79 -10.67
CA LEU A 117 10.86 2.53 -10.79
C LEU A 117 11.30 2.40 -12.26
N SER A 118 12.61 2.45 -12.51
CA SER A 118 13.15 2.21 -13.85
C SER A 118 12.89 0.78 -14.33
N LYS A 119 12.82 0.59 -15.66
CA LYS A 119 12.68 -0.75 -16.27
C LYS A 119 13.79 -1.72 -15.79
N LYS A 120 14.98 -1.21 -15.51
CA LYS A 120 16.11 -1.99 -14.99
C LYS A 120 15.84 -2.48 -13.57
N GLU A 121 15.41 -1.60 -12.66
CA GLU A 121 15.07 -1.95 -11.28
C GLU A 121 13.91 -2.95 -11.22
N ILE A 122 12.83 -2.71 -11.98
CA ILE A 122 11.69 -3.64 -12.06
C ILE A 122 12.16 -5.02 -12.51
N LYS A 123 13.01 -5.09 -13.55
CA LYS A 123 13.59 -6.35 -14.04
C LYS A 123 14.45 -7.02 -12.96
N ASN A 124 15.26 -6.27 -12.24
CA ASN A 124 16.10 -6.79 -11.17
C ASN A 124 15.28 -7.38 -10.01
N ILE A 125 14.25 -6.66 -9.55
CA ILE A 125 13.33 -7.12 -8.50
C ILE A 125 12.64 -8.42 -8.95
N ARG A 126 12.06 -8.44 -10.15
CA ARG A 126 11.38 -9.62 -10.69
C ARG A 126 12.34 -10.81 -10.86
N ASN A 127 13.58 -10.55 -11.25
CA ASN A 127 14.61 -11.58 -11.34
C ASN A 127 14.99 -12.14 -9.96
N ARG A 128 15.08 -11.31 -8.91
CA ARG A 128 15.29 -11.78 -7.53
C ARG A 128 14.19 -12.73 -7.08
N VAL A 129 12.92 -12.38 -7.34
CA VAL A 129 11.78 -13.26 -7.00
C VAL A 129 11.85 -14.59 -7.75
N LYS A 130 12.23 -14.58 -9.04
CA LYS A 130 12.33 -15.81 -9.85
C LYS A 130 13.53 -16.69 -9.48
N LYS A 131 14.64 -16.09 -9.06
CA LYS A 131 15.88 -16.80 -8.72
C LYS A 131 15.91 -17.32 -7.29
N SER A 132 15.26 -16.63 -6.35
CA SER A 132 15.28 -17.05 -4.95
C SER A 132 14.45 -18.31 -4.75
N LYS A 133 15.10 -19.35 -4.21
CA LYS A 133 14.46 -20.60 -3.78
C LYS A 133 13.81 -20.47 -2.39
N ASP A 134 14.28 -19.52 -1.56
CA ASP A 134 13.58 -19.17 -0.33
C ASP A 134 12.42 -18.24 -0.65
N ASN A 135 11.32 -18.38 0.09
CA ASN A 135 10.24 -17.39 0.10
C ASN A 135 10.36 -16.43 1.29
N TYR A 136 11.48 -16.48 2.02
CA TYR A 136 11.68 -15.75 3.26
C TYR A 136 12.33 -14.39 3.04
N THR A 137 13.29 -14.25 2.13
CA THR A 137 14.01 -12.98 1.95
C THR A 137 13.15 -11.97 1.21
N CYS A 138 13.11 -10.71 1.69
CA CYS A 138 12.37 -9.66 1.00
C CYS A 138 12.99 -9.34 -0.38
N PRO A 139 12.23 -9.46 -1.49
CA PRO A 139 12.75 -9.22 -2.84
C PRO A 139 13.07 -7.75 -3.16
N LEU A 140 12.66 -6.82 -2.29
CA LEU A 140 12.89 -5.39 -2.46
C LEU A 140 14.21 -4.90 -1.84
N ILE A 141 14.98 -5.78 -1.16
CA ILE A 141 16.28 -5.41 -0.61
C ILE A 141 17.33 -5.44 -1.72
N GLU A 142 18.13 -4.38 -1.79
CA GLU A 142 19.37 -4.29 -2.56
C GLU A 142 20.40 -3.54 -1.70
N ASP A 143 21.59 -4.12 -1.53
CA ASP A 143 22.66 -3.55 -0.70
C ASP A 143 22.21 -3.09 0.71
N ASN A 144 21.43 -3.94 1.39
CA ASN A 144 20.79 -3.69 2.69
C ASN A 144 19.77 -2.54 2.73
N ILE A 145 19.39 -1.99 1.58
CA ILE A 145 18.42 -0.91 1.46
C ILE A 145 17.17 -1.44 0.75
N CYS A 146 16.00 -1.13 1.29
CA CYS A 146 14.75 -1.38 0.58
C CYS A 146 14.61 -0.39 -0.58
N LEU A 147 14.44 -0.90 -1.81
CA LEU A 147 14.20 -0.09 -3.00
C LEU A 147 12.91 0.75 -2.92
N LEU A 148 11.98 0.36 -2.05
CA LEU A 148 10.74 1.07 -1.77
C LEU A 148 10.67 1.56 -0.33
N TYR A 149 11.80 2.04 0.24
CA TYR A 149 11.88 2.41 1.65
C TYR A 149 10.76 3.39 2.09
N ASP A 150 10.44 4.36 1.25
CA ASP A 150 9.40 5.38 1.56
C ASP A 150 7.98 4.86 1.28
N ASN A 151 7.83 3.75 0.56
CA ASN A 151 6.56 3.07 0.30
C ASN A 151 6.46 1.72 1.03
N ARG A 152 7.22 1.54 2.12
CA ARG A 152 7.18 0.33 2.95
C ARG A 152 5.77 0.05 3.48
N PRO A 153 5.36 -1.22 3.57
CA PRO A 153 4.14 -1.63 4.25
C PRO A 153 4.11 -1.23 5.73
N ILE A 154 2.93 -1.19 6.32
CA ILE A 154 2.71 -0.77 7.72
C ILE A 154 3.54 -1.62 8.69
N ILE A 155 3.54 -2.94 8.53
CA ILE A 155 4.36 -3.83 9.37
C ILE A 155 5.85 -3.52 9.23
N CYS A 156 6.34 -3.17 8.04
CA CYS A 156 7.75 -2.82 7.82
C CYS A 156 8.15 -1.46 8.41
N ARG A 157 7.19 -0.63 8.82
CA ARG A 157 7.42 0.66 9.47
C ARG A 157 7.48 0.51 10.98
N THR A 158 6.56 -0.26 11.54
CA THR A 158 6.48 -0.47 12.99
C THR A 158 7.44 -1.53 13.47
N HIS A 159 7.77 -2.52 12.64
CA HIS A 159 8.61 -3.64 13.05
C HIS A 159 9.99 -3.17 13.55
N GLY A 160 10.33 -3.67 14.72
CA GLY A 160 11.55 -3.37 15.45
C GLY A 160 11.38 -2.29 16.52
N LEU A 161 10.38 -1.41 16.41
CA LEU A 161 9.97 -0.55 17.53
C LEU A 161 9.20 -1.38 18.57
N PRO A 162 9.06 -0.89 19.82
CA PRO A 162 8.26 -1.58 20.84
C PRO A 162 6.79 -1.63 20.42
N ILE A 163 6.26 -2.84 20.25
CA ILE A 163 4.87 -3.09 19.84
C ILE A 163 4.17 -3.88 20.95
N LEU A 164 3.04 -3.37 21.40
CA LEU A 164 2.14 -4.09 22.31
C LEU A 164 1.33 -5.11 21.52
N ILE A 165 1.50 -6.38 21.87
CA ILE A 165 0.76 -7.51 21.29
C ILE A 165 -0.09 -8.17 22.37
N ASN A 166 -1.26 -8.66 21.98
CA ASN A 166 -2.10 -9.50 22.82
C ASN A 166 -2.04 -10.93 22.27
N GLN A 167 -1.52 -11.87 23.05
CA GLN A 167 -1.45 -13.30 22.72
C GLN A 167 -2.08 -14.09 23.85
N ASP A 168 -3.12 -14.86 23.54
CA ASP A 168 -3.81 -15.75 24.50
C ASP A 168 -4.31 -15.07 25.78
N GLY A 169 -4.73 -13.81 25.67
CA GLY A 169 -5.19 -13.01 26.81
C GLY A 169 -4.07 -12.34 27.61
N GLU A 170 -2.81 -12.57 27.26
CA GLU A 170 -1.65 -11.91 27.84
C GLU A 170 -1.14 -10.79 26.94
N THR A 171 -0.89 -9.63 27.53
CA THR A 171 -0.26 -8.50 26.85
C THR A 171 1.27 -8.62 26.97
N LYS A 172 1.96 -8.58 25.82
CA LYS A 172 3.44 -8.65 25.71
C LYS A 172 3.95 -7.50 24.86
N ILE A 173 5.21 -7.13 25.03
CA ILE A 173 5.89 -6.16 24.18
C ILE A 173 6.87 -6.91 23.31
N ASP A 174 6.68 -6.86 22.00
CA ASP A 174 7.66 -7.30 21.01
C ASP A 174 8.54 -6.12 20.58
N CYS A 175 9.84 -6.35 20.46
CA CYS A 175 10.80 -5.32 20.07
C CYS A 175 12.02 -5.97 19.41
N CYS A 176 12.68 -5.27 18.48
CA CYS A 176 13.94 -5.77 17.93
C CYS A 176 14.95 -5.94 19.08
N PRO A 177 15.68 -7.07 19.14
CA PRO A 177 16.70 -7.29 20.17
C PRO A 177 17.89 -6.32 20.08
N LEU A 178 18.00 -5.55 18.98
CA LEU A 178 19.01 -4.50 18.83
C LEU A 178 18.50 -3.11 19.24
N ASN A 179 17.23 -3.01 19.58
CA ASN A 179 16.60 -1.79 20.06
C ASN A 179 16.28 -1.95 21.56
N PHE A 180 16.44 -0.89 22.33
CA PHE A 180 16.21 -0.87 23.77
C PHE A 180 17.00 -1.96 24.52
N ASP A 181 18.20 -2.27 24.03
CA ASP A 181 19.09 -3.24 24.67
C ASP A 181 19.39 -2.82 26.13
N GLY A 182 19.25 -3.76 27.05
CA GLY A 182 19.36 -3.52 28.49
C GLY A 182 18.20 -2.76 29.14
N ILE A 183 17.11 -2.44 28.43
CA ILE A 183 15.94 -1.77 28.99
C ILE A 183 14.84 -2.78 29.33
N ASN A 184 14.52 -2.91 30.62
CA ASN A 184 13.50 -3.85 31.12
C ASN A 184 12.09 -3.26 31.17
N ASN A 185 11.94 -1.92 31.10
CA ASN A 185 10.65 -1.26 31.16
C ASN A 185 10.54 -0.18 30.07
N PHE A 186 9.65 -0.39 29.11
CA PHE A 186 9.47 0.51 27.98
C PHE A 186 8.65 1.75 28.38
N PRO A 187 9.08 2.97 28.00
CA PRO A 187 8.26 4.16 28.13
C PRO A 187 6.93 3.98 27.39
N LYS A 188 5.81 4.39 27.99
CA LYS A 188 4.47 4.17 27.40
C LYS A 188 4.31 4.83 26.02
N ASP A 189 4.94 5.98 25.81
CA ASP A 189 4.96 6.72 24.55
C ASP A 189 5.95 6.18 23.51
N ALA A 190 6.76 5.19 23.88
CA ALA A 190 7.58 4.38 22.95
C ALA A 190 6.82 3.16 22.41
N ILE A 191 5.64 2.82 22.96
CA ILE A 191 4.92 1.58 22.66
C ILE A 191 3.80 1.84 21.64
N ILE A 192 3.81 1.07 20.56
CA ILE A 192 2.76 1.08 19.53
C ILE A 192 1.74 -0.03 19.84
N SER A 193 0.47 0.29 19.99
CA SER A 193 -0.59 -0.73 20.12
C SER A 193 -0.87 -1.39 18.78
N LEU A 194 -0.53 -2.68 18.65
CA LEU A 194 -0.75 -3.44 17.42
C LEU A 194 -2.24 -3.58 17.11
N ASP A 195 -3.07 -3.81 18.14
CA ASP A 195 -4.52 -4.01 17.96
C ASP A 195 -5.22 -2.75 17.47
N ASN A 196 -4.88 -1.58 18.00
CA ASN A 196 -5.43 -0.32 17.53
C ASN A 196 -5.02 -0.06 16.07
N LEU A 197 -3.75 -0.31 15.75
CA LEU A 197 -3.23 -0.15 14.39
C LEU A 197 -3.90 -1.12 13.42
N ASN A 198 -4.02 -2.40 13.79
CA ASN A 198 -4.68 -3.43 12.99
C ASN A 198 -6.16 -3.17 12.80
N THR A 199 -6.87 -2.68 13.83
CA THR A 199 -8.30 -2.34 13.73
C THR A 199 -8.54 -1.28 12.66
N ILE A 200 -7.75 -0.20 12.69
CA ILE A 200 -7.84 0.88 11.70
C ILE A 200 -7.45 0.34 10.32
N PHE A 201 -6.37 -0.43 10.24
CA PHE A 201 -5.85 -0.93 8.99
C PHE A 201 -6.82 -1.92 8.29
N VAL A 202 -7.44 -2.82 9.05
CA VAL A 202 -8.49 -3.73 8.57
C VAL A 202 -9.69 -2.95 8.04
N ALA A 203 -10.12 -1.89 8.74
CA ALA A 203 -11.24 -1.07 8.29
C ALA A 203 -10.94 -0.38 6.95
N ILE A 204 -9.75 0.23 6.81
CA ILE A 204 -9.30 0.86 5.56
C ILE A 204 -9.24 -0.17 4.42
N ASN A 205 -8.66 -1.34 4.68
CA ASN A 205 -8.59 -2.40 3.68
C ASN A 205 -9.97 -2.90 3.27
N LYS A 206 -10.91 -3.04 4.22
CA LYS A 206 -12.28 -3.47 3.94
C LYS A 206 -13.00 -2.48 3.02
N VAL A 207 -12.88 -1.17 3.27
CA VAL A 207 -13.43 -0.14 2.38
C VAL A 207 -12.86 -0.29 0.97
N PHE A 208 -11.54 -0.43 0.85
CA PHE A 208 -10.89 -0.65 -0.44
C PHE A 208 -11.41 -1.91 -1.14
N VAL A 209 -11.43 -3.07 -0.47
CA VAL A 209 -11.90 -4.32 -1.10
C VAL A 209 -13.36 -4.22 -1.50
N THR A 210 -14.23 -3.63 -0.69
CA THR A 210 -15.66 -3.46 -1.02
C THR A 210 -15.89 -2.55 -2.22
N GLU A 211 -15.13 -1.46 -2.37
CA GLU A 211 -15.26 -0.58 -3.53
C GLU A 211 -14.73 -1.23 -4.83
N PHE A 212 -13.81 -2.20 -4.73
CA PHE A 212 -13.20 -2.88 -5.88
C PHE A 212 -13.76 -4.28 -6.19
N SER A 213 -14.53 -4.90 -5.29
CA SER A 213 -15.01 -6.29 -5.42
C SER A 213 -15.90 -6.53 -6.64
N SER A 214 -16.60 -5.50 -7.11
CA SER A 214 -17.43 -5.55 -8.32
C SER A 214 -16.59 -5.56 -9.61
N ILE A 215 -15.30 -5.23 -9.53
CA ILE A 215 -14.39 -5.08 -10.66
C ILE A 215 -13.30 -6.17 -10.63
N VAL A 216 -12.77 -6.48 -9.45
CA VAL A 216 -11.67 -7.42 -9.26
C VAL A 216 -11.90 -8.23 -7.98
N ASN A 217 -11.82 -9.56 -8.10
CA ASN A 217 -11.75 -10.43 -6.94
C ASN A 217 -10.30 -10.48 -6.43
N LEU A 218 -10.05 -9.89 -5.26
CA LEU A 218 -8.74 -9.89 -4.61
C LEU A 218 -8.75 -10.87 -3.43
N PRO A 219 -7.70 -11.70 -3.25
CA PRO A 219 -7.61 -12.56 -2.09
C PRO A 219 -7.47 -11.74 -0.82
N GLU A 220 -7.79 -12.33 0.34
CA GLU A 220 -7.73 -11.63 1.64
C GLU A 220 -6.32 -11.11 1.96
N ARG A 221 -5.31 -11.86 1.53
CA ARG A 221 -3.90 -11.51 1.66
C ARG A 221 -3.16 -11.82 0.36
N ILE A 222 -2.20 -10.98 0.02
CA ILE A 222 -1.36 -11.11 -1.18
C ILE A 222 0.09 -11.15 -0.73
N HIS A 223 0.84 -12.16 -1.15
CA HIS A 223 2.25 -12.23 -0.79
C HIS A 223 3.03 -11.12 -1.52
N ILE A 224 4.02 -10.47 -0.87
CA ILE A 224 4.78 -9.36 -1.50
C ILE A 224 5.46 -9.78 -2.82
N ARG A 225 5.84 -11.06 -2.94
CA ARG A 225 6.38 -11.64 -4.18
C ARG A 225 5.37 -11.65 -5.32
N GLU A 226 4.09 -11.81 -5.03
CA GLU A 226 2.99 -11.74 -6.00
C GLU A 226 2.67 -10.29 -6.36
N ALA A 227 2.66 -9.40 -5.37
CA ALA A 227 2.44 -7.96 -5.57
C ALA A 227 3.41 -7.34 -6.59
N ILE A 228 4.66 -7.83 -6.64
CA ILE A 228 5.69 -7.44 -7.63
C ILE A 228 5.28 -7.70 -9.08
N PHE A 229 4.43 -8.69 -9.31
CA PHE A 229 3.94 -9.06 -10.64
C PHE A 229 2.54 -8.54 -10.94
N MET A 230 1.88 -7.87 -10.00
CA MET A 230 0.62 -7.21 -10.27
C MET A 230 0.84 -6.08 -11.29
N GLU A 231 0.04 -6.07 -12.36
CA GLU A 231 0.06 -5.03 -13.37
C GLU A 231 -1.21 -4.17 -13.23
N ILE A 232 -1.11 -3.12 -12.42
CA ILE A 232 -2.18 -2.15 -12.27
C ILE A 232 -1.92 -1.03 -13.27
N LYS A 233 -2.38 -1.23 -14.51
CA LYS A 233 -2.19 -0.26 -15.60
C LYS A 233 -3.17 0.89 -15.46
N LEU A 234 -2.64 2.08 -15.16
CA LEU A 234 -3.38 3.35 -15.17
C LEU A 234 -3.18 4.07 -16.51
N SER A 235 -3.13 3.39 -17.64
CA SER A 235 -3.01 4.05 -18.96
C SER A 235 -3.48 3.15 -20.10
N LYS A 236 -4.01 3.79 -21.15
CA LYS A 236 -4.09 3.21 -22.50
C LYS A 236 -2.67 3.19 -23.03
N GLU A 237 -2.04 2.03 -23.05
CA GLU A 237 -1.23 1.66 -24.21
C GLU A 237 -2.14 0.82 -25.12
#